data_AF-A0A955KIX9-F1
#
_entry.id   AF-A0A955KIX9-F1
#
_cell.length_a   1.000
_cell.length_b   1.000
_cell.length_c   1.000
_cell.angle_alpha   90.00
_cell.angle_beta   90.00
_cell.angle_gamma   90.00
#
_symmetry.space_group_name_H-M   'P 1'
#
loop_
_entity.id
_entity.type
_entity.pdbx_description
1 polymer ?
#
loop_
_entity_poly.entity_id
_entity_poly.type
_entity_poly.pdbx_seq_one_letter_code
_entity_poly.pdbx_strand_id
1 'polypeptide(L)'
;MFRTRDFLLVFTTVAFLVLSIGATLLKQYVAPATTTPSVQLATVTDREYDAEVLLPETISREERLAEMRRKIAAGNGFTVSAAPIPELESTLETEPAAPTSTTASTTMGTIVVFECPSYQVYGGAWPRSGVSLMVSEGNRVIYQEMEASLLPPSSATSSTQVTLQPNTLLQLPIKLTPALAPSCLPSDVVGVAQDGSLIRNVEAGLYGVFGENTLIGYALDGFPIYGVSSVPTDACGGTTIAGQYRYYLSDEREMIINCFAAPPVAL
;
A
#
# COMPACT_ATOMS: atom_id res chain seq x y z
N MET A 1 -48.40 55.99 6.39
CA MET A 1 -49.16 55.48 7.54
C MET A 1 -48.87 53.99 7.63
N PHE A 2 -47.97 53.56 8.52
CA PHE A 2 -47.64 52.14 8.67
C PHE A 2 -48.88 51.41 9.18
N ARG A 3 -49.34 50.38 8.45
CA ARG A 3 -50.43 49.54 8.93
C ARG A 3 -49.92 48.81 10.17
N THR A 4 -50.72 48.81 11.23
CA THR A 4 -50.40 48.15 12.52
C THR A 4 -49.98 46.68 12.35
N ARG A 5 -50.49 46.01 11.30
CA ARG A 5 -50.10 44.66 10.89
C ARG A 5 -48.63 44.55 10.48
N ASP A 6 -48.14 45.48 9.66
CA ASP A 6 -46.78 45.43 9.14
C ASP A 6 -45.77 45.78 10.24
N PHE A 7 -46.16 46.66 11.17
CA PHE A 7 -45.39 46.95 12.38
C PHE A 7 -45.24 45.71 13.29
N LEU A 8 -46.31 44.94 13.48
CA LEU A 8 -46.28 43.70 14.27
C LEU A 8 -45.38 42.63 13.63
N LEU A 9 -45.39 42.51 12.30
CA LEU A 9 -44.53 41.57 11.58
C LEU A 9 -43.05 41.96 11.68
N VAL A 10 -42.72 43.25 11.53
CA VAL A 10 -41.34 43.72 11.68
C VAL A 10 -40.87 43.60 13.14
N PHE A 11 -41.74 43.88 14.11
CA PHE A 11 -41.37 43.77 15.52
C PHE A 11 -41.10 42.31 15.92
N THR A 12 -41.93 41.37 15.45
CA THR A 12 -41.75 39.94 15.75
C THR A 12 -40.50 39.37 15.09
N THR A 13 -40.17 39.76 13.86
CA THR A 13 -38.92 39.32 13.21
C THR A 13 -37.69 39.87 13.90
N VAL A 14 -37.70 41.15 14.28
CA VAL A 14 -36.59 41.78 15.03
C VAL A 14 -36.43 41.11 16.40
N ALA A 15 -37.52 40.87 17.13
CA ALA A 15 -37.48 40.18 18.42
C ALA A 15 -36.89 38.76 18.30
N PHE A 16 -37.30 38.01 17.28
CA PHE A 16 -36.77 36.68 17.02
C PHE A 16 -35.28 36.70 16.69
N LEU A 17 -34.84 37.68 15.89
CA LEU A 17 -33.46 37.84 15.49
C LEU A 17 -32.57 38.19 16.70
N VAL A 18 -33.00 39.12 17.55
CA VAL A 18 -32.31 39.46 18.81
C VAL A 18 -32.23 38.26 19.75
N LEU A 19 -33.31 37.49 19.88
CA LEU A 19 -33.34 36.31 20.75
C LEU A 19 -32.44 35.18 20.23
N SER A 20 -32.38 35.00 18.91
CA SER A 20 -31.47 34.03 18.28
C SER A 20 -30.00 34.39 18.51
N ILE A 21 -29.61 35.66 18.30
CA ILE A 21 -28.24 36.14 18.56
C ILE A 21 -27.91 35.99 20.05
N GLY A 22 -28.84 36.35 20.93
CA GLY A 22 -28.68 36.21 22.38
C GLY A 22 -28.43 34.75 22.80
N ALA A 23 -29.18 33.80 22.25
CA ALA A 23 -29.02 32.37 22.54
C ALA A 23 -27.65 31.83 22.07
N THR A 24 -27.17 32.27 20.91
CA THR A 24 -25.86 31.86 20.38
C THR A 24 -24.72 32.38 21.25
N LEU A 25 -24.80 33.63 21.70
CA LEU A 25 -23.81 34.24 22.59
C LEU A 25 -23.80 33.56 23.97
N LEU A 26 -24.98 33.19 24.50
CA LEU A 26 -25.06 32.47 25.77
C LEU A 26 -24.47 31.06 25.69
N LYS A 27 -24.64 30.35 24.56
CA LYS A 27 -23.98 29.05 24.33
C LYS A 27 -22.46 29.16 24.25
N GLN A 28 -21.93 30.26 23.72
CA GLN A 28 -20.48 30.49 23.71
C GLN A 28 -19.93 30.81 25.11
N TYR A 29 -20.70 31.50 25.95
CA TYR A 29 -20.29 31.85 27.32
C TYR A 29 -20.44 30.70 28.33
N VAL A 30 -21.42 29.81 28.12
CA VAL A 30 -21.69 28.65 29.00
C VAL A 30 -21.10 27.37 28.43
N ALA A 31 -20.17 27.46 27.47
CA ALA A 31 -19.36 26.31 27.09
C ALA A 31 -18.65 25.81 28.36
N PRO A 32 -18.95 24.61 28.87
CA PRO A 32 -18.16 24.03 29.96
C PRO A 32 -16.73 23.98 29.47
N ALA A 33 -15.77 24.36 30.32
CA ALA A 33 -14.35 24.35 30.01
C ALA A 33 -14.01 23.06 29.28
N THR A 34 -13.92 23.14 27.95
CA THR A 34 -13.59 22.00 27.11
C THR A 34 -12.20 21.64 27.57
N THR A 35 -12.12 20.49 28.22
CA THR A 35 -10.88 19.86 28.59
C THR A 35 -10.11 19.79 27.29
N THR A 36 -9.12 20.68 27.15
CA THR A 36 -8.10 20.52 26.14
C THR A 36 -7.64 19.07 26.26
N PRO A 37 -7.55 18.29 25.17
CA PRO A 37 -6.71 17.12 25.20
C PRO A 37 -5.29 17.66 25.38
N SER A 38 -4.91 17.91 26.64
CA SER A 38 -3.51 17.96 26.98
C SER A 38 -3.01 16.59 26.61
N VAL A 39 -2.11 16.58 25.63
CA VAL A 39 -1.22 15.45 25.43
C VAL A 39 -0.47 15.33 26.75
N GLN A 40 -1.02 14.52 27.66
CA GLN A 40 -0.25 13.95 28.74
C GLN A 40 0.71 13.01 28.02
N LEU A 41 1.90 13.52 27.68
CA LEU A 41 3.08 12.68 27.60
C LEU A 41 3.00 11.86 28.87
N ALA A 42 2.78 10.54 28.71
CA ALA A 42 2.91 9.64 29.83
C ALA A 42 4.23 10.01 30.49
N THR A 43 4.17 10.46 31.73
CA THR A 43 5.36 10.60 32.56
C THR A 43 5.97 9.22 32.53
N VAL A 44 7.05 9.11 31.78
CA VAL A 44 7.91 7.95 31.75
C VAL A 44 8.23 7.73 33.21
N THR A 45 7.59 6.74 33.82
CA THR A 45 8.12 6.14 35.03
C THR A 45 9.55 5.82 34.67
N ASP A 46 10.50 6.48 35.35
CA ASP A 46 11.91 6.15 35.32
C ASP A 46 12.05 4.65 35.57
N ARG A 47 11.94 3.87 34.50
CA ARG A 47 12.54 2.57 34.43
C ARG A 47 13.96 2.91 34.06
N GLU A 48 14.82 2.87 35.06
CA GLU A 48 16.24 2.61 34.84
C GLU A 48 16.31 1.36 33.97
N TYR A 49 16.49 1.58 32.67
CA TYR A 49 16.98 0.55 31.80
C TYR A 49 18.49 0.60 31.96
N ASP A 50 19.06 -0.41 32.60
CA ASP A 50 20.49 -0.68 32.52
C ASP A 50 20.81 -0.95 31.05
N ALA A 51 21.26 0.09 30.36
CA ALA A 51 21.90 -0.05 29.07
C ALA A 51 23.29 -0.61 29.34
N GLU A 52 23.46 -1.92 29.14
CA GLU A 52 24.77 -2.52 29.05
C GLU A 52 25.44 -1.97 27.79
N VAL A 53 26.19 -0.87 27.96
CA VAL A 53 27.06 -0.34 26.94
C VAL A 53 28.12 -1.41 26.71
N LEU A 54 27.95 -2.19 25.64
CA LEU A 54 28.98 -3.08 25.12
C LEU A 54 30.19 -2.19 24.81
N LEU A 55 31.15 -2.20 25.74
CA LEU A 55 32.46 -1.59 25.56
C LEU A 55 32.99 -2.06 24.19
N PRO A 56 33.55 -1.17 23.37
CA PRO A 56 34.13 -1.57 22.11
C PRO A 56 35.15 -2.67 22.40
N GLU A 57 34.85 -3.87 21.92
CA GLU A 57 35.74 -5.01 21.99
C GLU A 57 37.07 -4.55 21.41
N THR A 58 38.10 -4.42 22.26
CA THR A 58 39.45 -4.05 21.87
C THR A 58 40.15 -5.21 21.19
N ILE A 59 39.41 -6.01 20.41
CA ILE A 59 39.94 -7.11 19.64
C ILE A 59 40.66 -6.49 18.46
N SER A 60 41.97 -6.66 18.47
CA SER A 60 42.81 -6.22 17.37
C SER A 60 42.38 -6.90 16.06
N ARG A 61 42.57 -6.23 14.93
CA ARG A 61 42.26 -6.79 13.60
C ARG A 61 42.89 -8.17 13.36
N GLU A 62 44.06 -8.41 13.96
CA GLU A 62 44.78 -9.69 13.87
C GLU A 62 44.07 -10.81 14.63
N GLU A 63 43.52 -10.51 15.80
CA GLU A 63 42.80 -11.47 16.63
C GLU A 63 41.45 -11.86 16.01
N ARG A 64 40.75 -10.90 15.39
CA ARG A 64 39.55 -11.20 14.55
C ARG A 64 39.86 -12.09 13.36
N LEU A 65 41.00 -11.87 12.69
CA LEU A 65 41.43 -12.70 11.57
C LEU A 65 41.84 -14.11 12.01
N ALA A 66 42.48 -14.24 13.18
CA ALA A 66 42.81 -15.53 13.77
C ALA A 66 41.54 -16.31 14.16
N GLU A 67 40.53 -15.64 14.71
CA GLU A 67 39.27 -16.28 15.08
C GLU A 67 38.46 -16.71 13.85
N MET A 68 38.40 -15.88 12.79
CA MET A 68 37.78 -16.27 11.52
C MET A 68 38.50 -17.47 10.88
N ARG A 69 39.84 -17.47 10.88
CA ARG A 69 40.62 -18.61 10.37
C ARG A 69 40.38 -19.87 11.20
N ARG A 70 40.24 -19.75 12.52
CA ARG A 70 39.89 -20.87 13.41
C ARG A 70 38.48 -21.39 13.13
N LYS A 71 37.49 -20.53 12.91
CA LYS A 71 36.12 -20.93 12.56
C LYS A 71 36.04 -21.62 11.19
N ILE A 72 36.82 -21.17 10.23
CA ILE A 72 36.94 -21.82 8.91
C ILE A 72 37.67 -23.18 9.03
N ALA A 73 38.75 -23.25 9.80
CA ALA A 73 39.51 -24.48 10.02
C ALA A 73 38.77 -25.52 10.88
N ALA A 74 37.89 -25.09 11.79
CA ALA A 74 37.00 -25.95 12.57
C ALA A 74 35.84 -26.53 11.75
N GLY A 75 35.70 -26.12 10.49
CA GLY A 75 35.12 -26.90 9.39
C GLY A 75 34.03 -27.91 9.74
N ASN A 76 32.85 -27.44 10.19
CA ASN A 76 31.62 -28.15 9.84
C ASN A 76 31.34 -27.86 8.36
N GLY A 77 32.00 -28.64 7.50
CA GLY A 77 31.67 -28.69 6.10
C GLY A 77 30.20 -29.07 5.95
N PHE A 78 29.40 -28.15 5.41
CA PHE A 78 28.05 -28.46 4.96
C PHE A 78 28.17 -29.36 3.73
N THR A 79 28.35 -30.65 3.97
CA THR A 79 28.24 -31.69 2.98
C THR A 79 26.76 -32.01 2.85
N VAL A 80 26.15 -31.63 1.72
CA VAL A 80 24.88 -32.23 1.31
C VAL A 80 25.19 -33.68 0.95
N SER A 81 25.05 -34.55 1.95
CA SER A 81 25.10 -35.99 1.79
C SER A 81 23.81 -36.44 1.11
N ALA A 82 23.85 -36.53 -0.22
CA ALA A 82 22.86 -37.31 -0.96
C ALA A 82 23.18 -38.79 -0.71
N ALA A 83 22.27 -39.50 -0.03
CA ALA A 83 22.38 -40.93 0.16
C ALA A 83 22.42 -41.65 -1.21
N PRO A 84 23.27 -42.69 -1.39
CA PRO A 84 23.27 -43.48 -2.61
C PRO A 84 21.98 -44.30 -2.69
N ILE A 85 21.19 -44.04 -3.73
CA ILE A 85 20.00 -44.81 -4.10
C ILE A 85 20.48 -46.15 -4.70
N PRO A 86 19.93 -47.30 -4.29
CA PRO A 86 20.35 -48.60 -4.81
C PRO A 86 19.96 -48.76 -6.29
N GLU A 87 20.93 -49.25 -7.08
CA GLU A 87 20.75 -49.66 -8.48
C GLU A 87 19.68 -50.76 -8.56
N LEU A 88 18.57 -50.46 -9.24
CA LEU A 88 17.72 -51.48 -9.83
C LEU A 88 18.09 -51.60 -11.31
N GLU A 89 18.60 -52.76 -11.69
CA GLU A 89 18.69 -53.22 -13.07
C GLU A 89 17.31 -53.18 -13.73
N SER A 90 17.20 -52.59 -14.92
CA SER A 90 16.07 -52.80 -15.82
C SER A 90 16.52 -52.55 -17.27
N THR A 91 16.91 -53.65 -17.90
CA THR A 91 16.72 -54.07 -19.31
C THR A 91 16.40 -53.02 -20.39
N LEU A 92 17.19 -53.11 -21.46
CA LEU A 92 17.04 -52.52 -22.79
C LEU A 92 15.61 -52.59 -23.37
N GLU A 93 15.18 -51.52 -24.07
CA GLU A 93 14.63 -51.60 -25.43
C GLU A 93 14.48 -50.20 -26.09
N THR A 94 15.24 -50.00 -27.18
CA THR A 94 14.92 -49.41 -28.50
C THR A 94 14.15 -48.07 -28.66
N GLU A 95 14.79 -47.16 -29.43
CA GLU A 95 14.34 -45.96 -30.21
C GLU A 95 12.90 -45.99 -30.82
N PRO A 96 12.31 -44.87 -31.35
CA PRO A 96 12.96 -43.63 -31.81
C PRO A 96 12.31 -42.27 -31.47
N ALA A 97 13.15 -41.23 -31.56
CA ALA A 97 12.90 -39.82 -31.92
C ALA A 97 11.74 -39.05 -31.26
N ALA A 98 12.09 -38.13 -30.36
CA ALA A 98 11.28 -36.98 -29.95
C ALA A 98 12.13 -35.68 -30.03
N PRO A 99 11.52 -34.52 -30.31
CA PRO A 99 12.22 -33.30 -30.70
C PRO A 99 12.98 -32.65 -29.54
N THR A 100 14.05 -31.96 -29.91
CA THR A 100 14.91 -31.08 -29.12
C THR A 100 14.16 -30.29 -28.05
N SER A 101 14.18 -30.79 -26.81
CA SER A 101 13.93 -29.98 -25.63
C SER A 101 15.18 -29.15 -25.37
N THR A 102 15.14 -27.89 -25.81
CA THR A 102 16.09 -26.87 -25.41
C THR A 102 16.01 -26.72 -23.89
N THR A 103 16.99 -27.27 -23.18
CA THR A 103 17.24 -26.99 -21.77
C THR A 103 17.53 -25.50 -21.64
N ALA A 104 16.51 -24.72 -21.27
CA ALA A 104 16.69 -23.34 -20.85
C ALA A 104 17.51 -23.36 -19.55
N SER A 105 18.80 -23.15 -19.70
CA SER A 105 19.70 -22.81 -18.62
C SER A 105 19.25 -21.47 -18.05
N THR A 106 18.49 -21.51 -16.95
CA THR A 106 18.15 -20.34 -16.14
C THR A 106 19.43 -19.81 -15.51
N THR A 107 20.18 -19.01 -16.26
CA THR A 107 21.13 -18.06 -15.71
C THR A 107 20.33 -17.15 -14.80
N MET A 108 20.69 -17.06 -13.52
CA MET A 108 20.16 -16.03 -12.60
C MET A 108 20.66 -14.67 -13.11
N GLY A 109 19.98 -14.17 -14.14
CA GLY A 109 20.17 -12.85 -14.65
C GLY A 109 19.78 -11.87 -13.57
N THR A 110 20.62 -10.87 -13.34
CA THR A 110 20.31 -9.71 -12.52
C THR A 110 18.88 -9.26 -12.82
N ILE A 111 18.01 -9.31 -11.82
CA ILE A 111 16.62 -8.87 -11.97
C ILE A 111 16.67 -7.35 -12.13
N VAL A 112 16.39 -6.86 -13.34
CA VAL A 112 16.39 -5.42 -13.65
C VAL A 112 14.95 -4.95 -13.77
N VAL A 113 14.66 -3.79 -13.18
CA VAL A 113 13.36 -3.11 -13.31
C VAL A 113 13.13 -2.74 -14.78
N PHE A 114 11.95 -3.09 -15.32
CA PHE A 114 11.59 -2.84 -16.70
C PHE A 114 10.79 -1.54 -16.82
N GLU A 115 11.51 -0.43 -17.00
CA GLU A 115 10.95 0.91 -17.17
C GLU A 115 10.57 1.19 -18.63
N CYS A 116 9.48 1.94 -18.84
CA CYS A 116 9.08 2.37 -20.17
C CYS A 116 10.02 3.47 -20.70
N PRO A 117 10.15 3.65 -22.03
CA PRO A 117 10.94 4.74 -22.61
C PRO A 117 10.51 6.14 -22.16
N SER A 118 9.26 6.30 -21.71
CA SER A 118 8.68 7.54 -21.21
C SER A 118 8.52 7.54 -19.69
N TYR A 119 9.38 6.83 -18.96
CA TYR A 119 9.32 6.78 -17.50
C TYR A 119 9.42 8.18 -16.90
N GLN A 120 8.45 8.53 -16.06
CA GLN A 120 8.41 9.82 -15.36
C GLN A 120 7.98 9.63 -13.91
N VAL A 121 8.65 10.33 -12.99
CA VAL A 121 8.19 10.40 -11.59
C VAL A 121 6.82 11.09 -11.57
N TYR A 122 5.84 10.46 -10.93
CA TYR A 122 4.48 10.97 -10.85
C TYR A 122 4.45 12.31 -10.11
N GLY A 123 4.12 13.37 -10.84
CA GLY A 123 3.93 14.73 -10.34
C GLY A 123 2.47 15.17 -10.26
N GLY A 124 1.51 14.26 -10.45
CA GLY A 124 0.09 14.57 -10.45
C GLY A 124 -0.47 14.89 -9.05
N ALA A 125 -1.65 15.51 -9.02
CA ALA A 125 -2.33 15.89 -7.78
C ALA A 125 -3.21 14.72 -7.28
N TRP A 126 -2.65 13.86 -6.42
CA TRP A 126 -3.42 12.85 -5.69
C TRP A 126 -3.87 13.38 -4.32
N PRO A 127 -5.14 13.19 -3.91
CA PRO A 127 -5.60 13.62 -2.59
C PRO A 127 -4.82 12.91 -1.47
N ARG A 128 -4.40 13.66 -0.45
CA ARG A 128 -3.62 13.10 0.68
C ARG A 128 -4.46 12.32 1.68
N SER A 129 -5.78 12.50 1.66
CA SER A 129 -6.71 11.92 2.63
C SER A 129 -8.13 11.86 2.05
N GLY A 130 -8.99 11.09 2.72
CA GLY A 130 -10.39 10.93 2.32
C GLY A 130 -10.59 10.09 1.07
N VAL A 131 -9.55 9.38 0.63
CA VAL A 131 -9.63 8.41 -0.46
C VAL A 131 -10.07 7.07 0.13
N SER A 132 -11.11 6.49 -0.45
CA SER A 132 -11.66 5.20 -0.05
C SER A 132 -11.67 4.24 -1.24
N LEU A 133 -11.47 2.96 -0.95
CA LEU A 133 -11.54 1.89 -1.94
C LEU A 133 -12.85 1.10 -1.73
N MET A 134 -13.66 1.00 -2.78
CA MET A 134 -14.87 0.20 -2.81
C MET A 134 -14.82 -0.79 -3.96
N VAL A 135 -15.27 -2.02 -3.71
CA VAL A 135 -15.46 -3.02 -4.77
C VAL A 135 -16.91 -2.93 -5.25
N SER A 136 -17.11 -2.59 -6.52
CA SER A 136 -18.43 -2.49 -7.14
C SER A 136 -18.42 -3.17 -8.51
N GLU A 137 -19.39 -4.06 -8.76
CA GLU A 137 -19.63 -4.70 -10.06
C GLU A 137 -18.38 -5.36 -10.70
N GLY A 138 -17.52 -5.96 -9.88
CA GLY A 138 -16.30 -6.62 -10.38
C GLY A 138 -15.17 -5.64 -10.74
N ASN A 139 -15.27 -4.38 -10.33
CA ASN A 139 -14.21 -3.39 -10.41
C ASN A 139 -13.86 -2.87 -9.01
N ARG A 140 -12.63 -2.41 -8.83
CA ARG A 140 -12.23 -1.68 -7.63
C ARG A 140 -12.24 -0.20 -7.96
N VAL A 141 -13.13 0.53 -7.33
CA VAL A 141 -13.32 1.97 -7.51
C VAL A 141 -12.68 2.68 -6.34
N ILE A 142 -11.74 3.56 -6.64
CA ILE A 142 -11.09 4.44 -5.68
C ILE A 142 -11.75 5.80 -5.83
N TYR A 143 -12.34 6.29 -4.75
CA TYR A 143 -13.16 7.50 -4.76
C TYR A 143 -12.87 8.38 -3.55
N GLN A 144 -13.21 9.65 -3.67
CA GLN A 144 -13.19 10.61 -2.57
C GLN A 144 -14.59 11.18 -2.38
N GLU A 145 -15.07 11.25 -1.15
CA GLU A 145 -16.34 11.92 -0.86
C GLU A 145 -16.14 13.43 -0.94
N MET A 146 -16.96 14.10 -1.77
CA MET A 146 -16.98 15.55 -1.87
C MET A 146 -18.34 16.08 -1.43
N GLU A 147 -18.35 17.20 -0.71
CA GLU A 147 -19.57 17.91 -0.38
C GLU A 147 -20.12 18.59 -1.64
N ALA A 148 -21.25 18.08 -2.13
CA ALA A 148 -22.01 18.73 -3.18
C ALA A 148 -23.04 19.67 -2.53
N SER A 149 -22.88 20.98 -2.75
CA SER A 149 -23.88 21.98 -2.39
C SER A 149 -24.93 22.04 -3.50
N LEU A 150 -26.09 21.45 -3.24
CA LEU A 150 -27.24 21.59 -4.13
C LEU A 150 -27.96 22.90 -3.80
N LEU A 151 -27.89 23.87 -4.71
CA LEU A 151 -28.71 25.08 -4.61
C LEU A 151 -30.19 24.66 -4.75
N PRO A 152 -31.08 25.03 -3.80
CA PRO A 152 -32.48 24.68 -3.92
C PRO A 152 -33.12 25.36 -5.14
N PRO A 153 -34.06 24.70 -5.84
CA PRO A 153 -34.87 25.36 -6.86
C PRO A 153 -35.60 26.55 -6.22
N SER A 154 -35.64 27.66 -6.96
CA SER A 154 -35.82 29.06 -6.54
C SER A 154 -37.17 29.45 -5.89
N SER A 155 -37.75 28.65 -4.99
CA SER A 155 -39.10 28.96 -4.45
C SER A 155 -39.39 28.54 -3.02
N ALA A 156 -38.44 28.01 -2.24
CA ALA A 156 -38.73 27.60 -0.86
C ALA A 156 -37.60 27.90 0.13
N THR A 157 -38.01 28.31 1.33
CA THR A 157 -37.26 28.68 2.52
C THR A 157 -36.00 27.84 2.74
N SER A 158 -34.85 28.53 2.81
CA SER A 158 -33.51 27.99 2.63
C SER A 158 -33.01 27.10 3.79
N SER A 159 -32.97 25.78 3.56
CA SER A 159 -32.00 24.89 4.21
C SER A 159 -31.07 24.34 3.14
N THR A 160 -29.78 24.70 3.17
CA THR A 160 -28.77 24.10 2.31
C THR A 160 -28.62 22.63 2.72
N GLN A 161 -29.06 21.70 1.87
CA GLN A 161 -28.79 20.29 2.06
C GLN A 161 -27.39 19.98 1.53
N VAL A 162 -26.45 19.68 2.43
CA VAL A 162 -25.13 19.17 2.06
C VAL A 162 -25.30 17.68 1.79
N THR A 163 -25.05 17.26 0.54
CA THR A 163 -25.05 15.85 0.16
C THR A 163 -23.63 15.44 -0.17
N LEU A 164 -23.17 14.32 0.39
CA LEU A 164 -21.87 13.74 0.02
C LEU A 164 -22.03 12.98 -1.29
N GLN A 165 -21.24 13.34 -2.30
CA GLN A 165 -21.21 12.66 -3.59
C GLN A 165 -19.83 12.03 -3.80
N PRO A 166 -19.75 10.74 -4.18
CA PRO A 166 -18.49 10.10 -4.47
C PRO A 166 -17.90 10.64 -5.78
N ASN A 167 -16.68 11.17 -5.70
CA ASN A 167 -15.85 11.53 -6.84
C ASN A 167 -14.91 10.37 -7.16
N THR A 168 -15.11 9.70 -8.29
CA THR A 168 -14.25 8.58 -8.69
C THR A 168 -12.90 9.10 -9.17
N LEU A 169 -11.83 8.69 -8.50
CA LEU A 169 -10.45 9.07 -8.84
C LEU A 169 -9.83 8.06 -9.80
N LEU A 170 -9.99 6.77 -9.52
CA LEU A 170 -9.40 5.69 -10.28
C LEU A 170 -10.29 4.45 -10.27
N GLN A 171 -10.28 3.70 -11.37
CA GLN A 171 -10.96 2.41 -11.46
C GLN A 171 -9.96 1.34 -11.87
N LEU A 172 -9.74 0.36 -11.00
CA LEU A 172 -8.86 -0.78 -11.27
C LEU A 172 -9.68 -2.00 -11.71
N PRO A 173 -9.28 -2.68 -12.79
CA PRO A 173 -9.91 -3.92 -13.21
C PRO A 173 -9.60 -5.04 -12.19
N ILE A 174 -10.53 -5.97 -12.00
CA ILE A 174 -10.23 -7.21 -11.27
C ILE A 174 -9.74 -8.24 -12.28
N LYS A 175 -8.43 -8.50 -12.28
CA LYS A 175 -7.81 -9.54 -13.09
C LYS A 175 -7.40 -10.72 -12.21
N LEU A 176 -7.52 -11.94 -12.76
CA LEU A 176 -7.13 -13.17 -12.07
C LEU A 176 -5.85 -13.78 -12.66
N THR A 177 -5.64 -13.62 -13.96
CA THR A 177 -4.52 -14.21 -14.70
C THR A 177 -3.67 -13.14 -15.37
N PRO A 178 -2.33 -13.28 -15.38
CA PRO A 178 -1.44 -12.33 -16.03
C PRO A 178 -1.64 -12.36 -17.55
N ALA A 179 -1.25 -11.28 -18.22
CA ALA A 179 -1.15 -11.26 -19.68
C ALA A 179 0.02 -12.13 -20.15
N LEU A 180 0.01 -12.50 -21.45
CA LEU A 180 1.09 -13.29 -22.05
C LEU A 180 2.44 -12.55 -22.07
N ALA A 181 2.40 -11.22 -22.08
CA ALA A 181 3.59 -10.37 -22.09
C ALA A 181 3.48 -9.32 -20.98
N PRO A 182 4.55 -9.13 -20.19
CA PRO A 182 4.58 -8.10 -19.18
C PRO A 182 4.63 -6.70 -19.82
N SER A 183 4.14 -5.71 -19.10
CA SER A 183 4.17 -4.29 -19.44
C SER A 183 5.20 -3.56 -18.59
N CYS A 184 5.90 -2.60 -19.19
CA CYS A 184 6.87 -1.78 -18.49
C CYS A 184 6.21 -0.81 -17.50
N LEU A 185 7.00 -0.27 -16.57
CA LEU A 185 6.56 0.75 -15.61
C LEU A 185 6.57 2.15 -16.27
N PRO A 186 5.43 2.87 -16.36
CA PRO A 186 5.38 4.21 -16.96
C PRO A 186 5.77 5.30 -15.96
N SER A 187 5.70 5.03 -14.66
CA SER A 187 6.05 5.96 -13.59
C SER A 187 6.54 5.21 -12.34
N ASP A 188 6.96 5.97 -11.33
CA ASP A 188 7.37 5.41 -10.04
C ASP A 188 6.19 4.90 -9.20
N VAL A 189 4.95 5.25 -9.55
CA VAL A 189 3.75 4.79 -8.85
C VAL A 189 3.29 3.46 -9.43
N VAL A 190 3.22 2.43 -8.58
CA VAL A 190 2.89 1.07 -8.99
C VAL A 190 1.51 0.63 -8.56
N GLY A 191 0.88 1.33 -7.61
CA GLY A 191 -0.43 0.95 -7.12
C GLY A 191 -1.03 1.93 -6.13
N VAL A 192 -2.14 1.50 -5.52
CA VAL A 192 -2.86 2.22 -4.48
C VAL A 192 -3.03 1.30 -3.27
N ALA A 193 -2.65 1.77 -2.09
CA ALA A 193 -2.76 1.05 -0.83
C ALA A 193 -4.22 0.96 -0.35
N GLN A 194 -4.48 0.14 0.66
CA GLN A 194 -5.84 -0.01 1.22
C GLN A 194 -6.41 1.28 1.82
N ASP A 195 -5.55 2.19 2.28
CA ASP A 195 -5.93 3.50 2.83
C ASP A 195 -6.08 4.58 1.74
N GLY A 196 -5.94 4.20 0.46
CA GLY A 196 -6.05 5.11 -0.68
C GLY A 196 -4.78 5.92 -0.98
N SER A 197 -3.69 5.72 -0.25
CA SER A 197 -2.40 6.33 -0.58
C SER A 197 -1.79 5.68 -1.83
N LEU A 198 -0.95 6.44 -2.55
CA LEU A 198 -0.21 5.90 -3.70
C LEU A 198 0.98 5.07 -3.20
N ILE A 199 1.19 3.91 -3.82
CA ILE A 199 2.33 3.04 -3.57
C ILE A 199 3.41 3.38 -4.59
N ARG A 200 4.58 3.85 -4.15
CA ARG A 200 5.73 4.06 -5.03
C ARG A 200 6.64 2.83 -5.05
N ASN A 201 7.25 2.54 -6.19
CA ASN A 201 8.02 1.31 -6.39
C ASN A 201 9.23 1.21 -5.46
N VAL A 202 9.82 2.36 -5.11
CA VAL A 202 11.00 2.49 -4.23
C VAL A 202 10.65 2.37 -2.74
N GLU A 203 9.37 2.25 -2.37
CA GLU A 203 8.91 2.19 -0.98
C GLU A 203 8.83 0.76 -0.44
N ALA A 204 9.48 -0.23 -1.07
CA ALA A 204 9.44 -1.62 -0.63
C ALA A 204 9.81 -1.78 0.87
N GLY A 205 10.81 -1.03 1.34
CA GLY A 205 11.22 -1.03 2.74
C GLY A 205 10.16 -0.52 3.73
N LEU A 206 9.25 0.36 3.31
CA LEU A 206 8.14 0.83 4.15
C LEU A 206 7.13 -0.30 4.43
N TYR A 207 6.93 -1.17 3.44
CA TYR A 207 5.98 -2.25 3.50
C TYR A 207 6.60 -3.59 3.93
N GLY A 208 7.92 -3.65 4.15
CA GLY A 208 8.65 -4.85 4.56
C GLY A 208 8.24 -5.42 5.92
N VAL A 209 7.52 -4.63 6.73
CA VAL A 209 6.97 -5.08 8.03
C VAL A 209 5.76 -6.00 7.88
N PHE A 210 5.13 -6.04 6.70
CA PHE A 210 3.94 -6.84 6.46
C PHE A 210 4.31 -8.24 5.98
N GLY A 211 3.74 -9.27 6.61
CA GLY A 211 3.93 -10.66 6.18
C GLY A 211 3.15 -11.02 4.92
N GLU A 212 3.45 -12.18 4.35
CA GLU A 212 2.92 -12.67 3.07
C GLU A 212 1.39 -12.67 2.94
N ASN A 213 0.65 -12.82 4.03
CA ASN A 213 -0.82 -12.89 3.97
C ASN A 213 -1.50 -11.52 4.12
N THR A 214 -0.71 -10.47 4.34
CA THR A 214 -1.22 -9.10 4.48
C THR A 214 -1.31 -8.45 3.12
N LEU A 215 -2.54 -8.10 2.72
CA LEU A 215 -2.79 -7.27 1.54
C LEU A 215 -2.30 -5.85 1.83
N ILE A 216 -1.40 -5.32 1.00
CA ILE A 216 -0.94 -3.92 1.09
C ILE A 216 -1.85 -3.02 0.27
N GLY A 217 -2.19 -3.46 -0.93
CA GLY A 217 -2.95 -2.67 -1.88
C GLY A 217 -3.12 -3.39 -3.21
N TYR A 218 -3.40 -2.61 -4.25
CA TYR A 218 -3.59 -3.10 -5.61
C TYR A 218 -2.70 -2.34 -6.57
N ALA A 219 -2.01 -3.09 -7.43
CA ALA A 219 -1.21 -2.52 -8.51
C ALA A 219 -2.11 -1.84 -9.56
N LEU A 220 -1.54 -0.93 -10.35
CA LEU A 220 -2.26 -0.23 -11.42
C LEU A 220 -2.76 -1.17 -12.53
N ASP A 221 -2.21 -2.38 -12.65
CA ASP A 221 -2.73 -3.40 -13.55
C ASP A 221 -3.89 -4.23 -12.97
N GLY A 222 -4.23 -4.03 -11.69
CA GLY A 222 -5.38 -4.61 -11.01
C GLY A 222 -5.07 -5.81 -10.12
N PHE A 223 -3.83 -6.30 -10.08
CA PHE A 223 -3.47 -7.42 -9.20
C PHE A 223 -3.17 -6.95 -7.77
N PRO A 224 -3.49 -7.77 -6.75
CA PRO A 224 -3.18 -7.44 -5.36
C PRO A 224 -1.67 -7.52 -5.10
N ILE A 225 -1.20 -6.64 -4.21
CA ILE A 225 0.18 -6.61 -3.70
C ILE A 225 0.12 -7.07 -2.24
N TYR A 226 0.86 -8.12 -1.93
CA TYR A 226 0.99 -8.69 -0.59
C TYR A 226 2.37 -8.39 0.01
N GLY A 227 2.48 -8.55 1.32
CA GLY A 227 3.71 -8.38 2.09
C GLY A 227 4.85 -9.33 1.70
N VAL A 228 5.90 -9.33 2.52
CA VAL A 228 7.12 -10.09 2.28
C VAL A 228 6.82 -11.59 2.29
N SER A 229 7.27 -12.29 1.25
CA SER A 229 7.16 -13.74 1.14
C SER A 229 8.46 -14.33 0.57
N SER A 230 8.72 -15.59 0.92
CA SER A 230 9.78 -16.41 0.33
C SER A 230 9.28 -17.28 -0.83
N VAL A 231 8.01 -17.12 -1.24
CA VAL A 231 7.47 -17.85 -2.40
C VAL A 231 8.21 -17.43 -3.66
N PRO A 232 8.65 -18.39 -4.51
CA PRO A 232 9.25 -18.08 -5.80
C PRO A 232 8.32 -17.23 -6.65
N THR A 233 8.84 -16.09 -7.12
CA THR A 233 8.14 -15.16 -8.00
C THR A 233 8.72 -15.19 -9.41
N ASP A 234 7.94 -14.72 -10.37
CA ASP A 234 8.36 -14.49 -11.75
C ASP A 234 9.23 -13.23 -11.89
N ALA A 235 9.59 -12.89 -13.13
CA ALA A 235 10.43 -11.74 -13.41
C ALA A 235 9.79 -10.39 -12.96
N CYS A 236 8.46 -10.29 -12.92
CA CYS A 236 7.77 -9.08 -12.47
C CYS A 236 7.64 -9.00 -10.95
N GLY A 237 7.90 -10.10 -10.23
CA GLY A 237 7.77 -10.16 -8.79
C GLY A 237 6.43 -10.70 -8.30
N GLY A 238 5.67 -11.38 -9.16
CA GLY A 238 4.42 -12.02 -8.78
C GLY A 238 4.43 -13.52 -9.00
N THR A 239 3.34 -14.16 -8.58
CA THR A 239 3.15 -15.61 -8.71
C THR A 239 1.66 -15.94 -8.68
N THR A 240 1.30 -17.10 -9.21
CA THR A 240 -0.08 -17.58 -9.24
C THR A 240 -0.29 -18.59 -8.12
N ILE A 241 -1.18 -18.27 -7.16
CA ILE A 241 -1.52 -19.15 -6.05
C ILE A 241 -3.03 -19.32 -6.03
N ALA A 242 -3.49 -20.57 -6.08
CA ALA A 242 -4.91 -20.93 -6.20
C ALA A 242 -5.62 -20.30 -7.41
N GLY A 243 -4.91 -20.20 -8.55
CA GLY A 243 -5.46 -19.66 -9.80
C GLY A 243 -5.58 -18.13 -9.84
N GLN A 244 -5.04 -17.42 -8.84
CA GLN A 244 -5.00 -15.96 -8.81
C GLN A 244 -3.56 -15.46 -8.79
N TYR A 245 -3.25 -14.58 -9.73
CA TYR A 245 -1.98 -13.89 -9.78
C TYR A 245 -1.95 -12.75 -8.77
N ARG A 246 -0.82 -12.62 -8.08
CA ARG A 246 -0.58 -11.59 -7.07
C ARG A 246 0.90 -11.28 -6.96
N TYR A 247 1.20 -10.05 -6.56
CA TYR A 247 2.56 -9.61 -6.28
C TYR A 247 2.92 -9.86 -4.82
N TYR A 248 4.19 -10.12 -4.58
CA TYR A 248 4.76 -10.24 -3.25
C TYR A 248 5.99 -9.35 -3.13
N LEU A 249 6.19 -8.79 -1.94
CA LEU A 249 7.48 -8.22 -1.59
C LEU A 249 8.49 -9.33 -1.31
N SER A 250 9.76 -9.00 -1.43
CA SER A 250 10.87 -9.90 -1.13
C SER A 250 11.97 -9.08 -0.47
N ASP A 251 12.61 -9.65 0.56
CA ASP A 251 13.73 -9.01 1.25
C ASP A 251 14.99 -8.89 0.37
N GLU A 252 15.02 -9.60 -0.75
CA GLU A 252 16.13 -9.59 -1.70
C GLU A 252 16.00 -8.47 -2.75
N ARG A 253 14.84 -7.80 -2.82
CA ARG A 253 14.54 -6.77 -3.82
C ARG A 253 14.26 -5.43 -3.16
N GLU A 254 14.89 -4.37 -3.68
CA GLU A 254 14.65 -2.99 -3.23
C GLU A 254 13.35 -2.39 -3.79
N MET A 255 12.77 -3.02 -4.81
CA MET A 255 11.59 -2.56 -5.54
C MET A 255 10.39 -3.47 -5.29
N ILE A 256 9.18 -2.89 -5.30
CA ILE A 256 7.93 -3.63 -5.07
C ILE A 256 7.63 -4.57 -6.24
N ILE A 257 7.68 -4.06 -7.46
CA ILE A 257 7.53 -4.83 -8.71
C ILE A 257 8.58 -4.42 -9.73
N ASN A 258 8.94 -5.32 -10.63
CA ASN A 258 9.87 -5.01 -11.73
C ASN A 258 9.14 -4.64 -13.03
N CYS A 259 7.92 -5.14 -13.21
CA CYS A 259 7.04 -4.88 -14.34
C CYS A 259 5.59 -5.13 -13.93
N PHE A 260 4.66 -4.66 -14.75
CA PHE A 260 3.26 -5.06 -14.64
C PHE A 260 3.01 -6.35 -15.43
N ALA A 261 2.31 -7.30 -14.83
CA ALA A 261 1.94 -8.57 -15.43
C ALA A 261 0.75 -8.44 -16.39
N ALA A 262 0.06 -7.29 -16.39
CA ALA A 262 -0.93 -6.93 -17.38
C ALA A 262 -0.86 -5.41 -17.68
N PRO A 263 -1.54 -4.90 -18.72
CA PRO A 263 -1.53 -3.47 -18.99
C PRO A 263 -2.05 -2.65 -17.78
N PRO A 264 -1.29 -1.66 -17.29
CA PRO A 264 -1.70 -0.81 -16.18
C PRO A 264 -2.74 0.23 -16.63
N VAL A 265 -3.54 0.71 -15.68
CA VAL A 265 -4.36 1.92 -15.87
C VAL A 265 -3.50 3.17 -15.71
N ALA A 266 -3.88 4.25 -16.38
CA ALA A 266 -3.25 5.56 -16.19
C ALA A 266 -3.80 6.26 -14.94
N LEU A 267 -2.92 6.99 -14.24
CA LEU A 267 -3.25 7.92 -13.16
C LEU A 267 -3.47 9.33 -13.69
#